data_AF-A0AAV4VDQ5-F1
#
_entry.id   AF-A0AAV4VDQ5-F1
#
_cell.length_a   1.000
_cell.length_b   1.000
_cell.length_c   1.000
_cell.angle_alpha   90.00
_cell.angle_beta   90.00
_cell.angle_gamma   90.00
#
_symmetry.space_group_name_H-M   'P 1'
#
loop_
_entity.id
_entity.type
_entity.pdbx_description
1 polymer ?
#
loop_
_entity_poly.entity_id
_entity_poly.type
_entity_poly.pdbx_seq_one_letter_code
_entity_poly.pdbx_strand_id
1 'polypeptide(L)'
;MLFPLVESCLSEEVLRAWQRNNSYNDKKEESRLENLMQFLKNEVEGEERINLAMKGFSVKDNPKIYSLKKPMHTAAGLFAGSQSSTNSAFCNEKNHESKNCKLALNLDLQEKQLCWPRRNAVIDVSRQDTW
;
A
#
# COMPACT_ATOMS: atom_id res chain seq x y z
N MET A 1 19.89 -11.26 -7.02
CA MET A 1 19.06 -10.91 -8.20
C MET A 1 17.61 -10.53 -7.83
N LEU A 2 17.32 -10.06 -6.60
CA LEU A 2 15.96 -9.68 -6.20
C LEU A 2 15.67 -8.19 -6.39
N PHE A 3 16.70 -7.34 -6.41
CA PHE A 3 16.56 -5.88 -6.51
C PHE A 3 15.64 -5.41 -7.65
N PRO A 4 15.78 -5.90 -8.90
CA PRO A 4 14.94 -5.41 -9.98
C PRO A 4 13.45 -5.70 -9.76
N LEU A 5 13.12 -6.88 -9.23
CA LEU A 5 11.75 -7.26 -8.88
C LEU A 5 11.20 -6.40 -7.73
N VAL A 6 11.99 -6.21 -6.67
CA VAL A 6 11.61 -5.38 -5.53
C VAL A 6 11.38 -3.93 -5.96
N GLU A 7 12.26 -3.38 -6.79
CA GLU A 7 12.15 -2.03 -7.33
C GLU A 7 10.87 -1.88 -8.17
N SER A 8 10.49 -2.87 -8.98
CA SER A 8 9.27 -2.81 -9.80
C SER A 8 7.96 -2.78 -8.98
N CYS A 9 8.01 -3.16 -7.69
CA CYS A 9 6.85 -3.11 -6.80
C CYS A 9 6.66 -1.74 -6.13
N LEU A 10 7.65 -0.85 -6.21
CA LEU A 10 7.63 0.47 -5.59
C LEU A 10 6.98 1.51 -6.52
N SER A 11 6.45 2.61 -5.98
CA SER A 11 6.05 3.75 -6.82
C SER A 11 7.26 4.50 -7.34
N GLU A 12 7.10 5.15 -8.48
CA GLU A 12 8.12 6.01 -9.07
C GLU A 12 8.67 7.05 -8.08
N GLU A 13 7.78 7.68 -7.29
CA GLU A 13 8.17 8.67 -6.27
C GLU A 13 9.12 8.07 -5.22
N VAL A 14 8.82 6.84 -4.76
CA VAL A 14 9.64 6.14 -3.75
C VAL A 14 10.99 5.74 -4.34
N LEU A 15 11.01 5.26 -5.59
CA LEU A 15 12.26 4.92 -6.29
C LEU A 15 13.15 6.15 -6.50
N ARG A 16 12.56 7.27 -6.92
CA ARG A 16 13.26 8.56 -7.10
C ARG A 16 13.86 9.06 -5.79
N ALA A 17 13.09 9.01 -4.69
CA ALA A 17 13.58 9.42 -3.37
C ALA A 17 14.72 8.51 -2.87
N TRP A 18 14.61 7.20 -3.09
CA TRP A 18 15.62 6.23 -2.67
C TRP A 18 16.95 6.41 -3.41
N GLN A 19 16.92 6.58 -4.74
CA GLN A 19 18.14 6.80 -5.54
C GLN A 19 18.90 8.06 -5.13
N ARG A 20 18.19 9.17 -4.90
CA ARG A 20 18.82 10.44 -4.49
C ARG A 20 19.52 10.35 -3.14
N ASN A 21 19.00 9.53 -2.22
CA ASN A 21 19.61 9.31 -0.92
C ASN A 21 20.88 8.43 -1.02
N ASN A 22 20.87 7.44 -1.92
CA ASN A 22 21.99 6.51 -2.07
C ASN A 22 23.23 7.13 -2.75
N SER A 23 23.02 8.11 -3.64
CA SER A 23 24.10 8.74 -4.43
C SER A 23 25.08 9.62 -3.64
N TYR A 24 24.83 9.89 -2.36
CA TYR A 24 25.63 10.83 -1.56
C TYR A 24 26.76 10.21 -0.73
N ASN A 25 26.84 8.88 -0.63
CA ASN A 25 27.59 8.22 0.45
C ASN A 25 29.06 7.88 0.18
N ASP A 26 29.57 7.95 -1.06
CA ASP A 26 30.98 7.64 -1.35
C ASP A 26 31.67 8.82 -2.02
N LYS A 27 32.04 9.83 -1.23
CA LYS A 27 32.90 10.92 -1.70
C LYS A 27 34.35 10.59 -1.35
N LYS A 28 35.08 10.06 -2.33
CA LYS A 28 36.55 10.10 -2.31
C LYS A 28 37.00 11.54 -2.56
N GLU A 29 38.21 11.92 -2.14
CA GLU A 29 38.82 13.23 -2.43
C GLU A 29 39.04 13.39 -3.95
N GLU A 30 37.96 13.63 -4.70
CA GLU A 30 37.96 13.90 -6.13
C GLU A 30 37.70 15.39 -6.38
N SER A 31 38.17 15.87 -7.54
CA SER A 31 37.96 17.25 -7.94
C SER A 31 36.46 17.56 -8.06
N ARG A 32 36.10 18.85 -7.93
CA ARG A 32 34.71 19.29 -8.08
C ARG A 32 34.10 18.89 -9.45
N LEU A 33 34.93 18.83 -10.50
CA LEU A 33 34.49 18.43 -11.83
C LEU A 33 34.19 16.93 -11.90
N GLU A 34 35.03 16.08 -11.33
CA GLU A 34 34.81 14.62 -11.28
C GLU A 34 33.54 14.30 -10.49
N ASN A 35 33.33 14.96 -9.34
CA ASN A 35 32.10 14.85 -8.57
C ASN A 35 30.86 15.22 -9.39
N LEU A 36 30.92 16.28 -10.19
CA LEU A 36 29.81 16.68 -11.05
C LEU A 36 29.57 15.65 -12.16
N MET A 37 30.63 15.13 -12.79
CA MET A 37 30.52 14.10 -13.83
C MET A 37 29.94 12.80 -13.26
N GLN A 38 30.36 12.41 -12.07
CA GLN A 38 29.82 11.24 -11.38
C GLN A 38 28.36 11.45 -10.97
N PHE A 39 28.00 12.64 -10.49
CA PHE A 39 26.60 12.98 -10.21
C PHE A 39 25.72 12.84 -11.45
N LEU A 40 26.13 13.43 -12.58
CA LEU A 40 25.37 13.35 -13.83
C LEU A 40 25.23 11.92 -14.33
N LYS A 41 26.31 11.13 -14.24
CA LYS A 41 26.28 9.70 -14.58
C LYS A 41 25.27 8.95 -13.72
N ASN A 42 25.31 9.15 -12.40
CA ASN A 42 24.41 8.48 -11.45
C ASN A 42 22.95 8.89 -11.67
N GLU A 43 22.68 10.17 -11.99
CA GLU A 43 21.32 10.63 -12.29
C GLU A 43 20.76 9.98 -13.56
N VAL A 44 21.57 9.88 -14.62
CA VAL A 44 21.16 9.23 -15.89
C VAL A 44 20.92 7.74 -15.70
N GLU A 45 21.85 7.02 -15.05
CA GLU A 45 21.69 5.59 -14.75
C GLU A 45 20.50 5.35 -13.80
N GLY A 46 20.25 6.29 -12.89
CA GLY A 46 19.12 6.27 -11.97
C GLY A 46 17.78 6.34 -12.70
N GLU A 47 17.60 7.31 -13.59
CA GLU A 47 16.40 7.45 -14.42
C GLU A 47 16.15 6.22 -15.29
N GLU A 48 17.21 5.66 -15.90
CA GLU A 48 17.07 4.45 -16.72
C GLU A 48 16.58 3.25 -15.88
N ARG A 49 17.13 3.07 -14.68
CA ARG A 49 16.69 2.02 -13.75
C ARG A 49 15.24 2.20 -13.32
N ILE A 50 14.81 3.43 -13.01
CA ILE A 50 13.42 3.74 -12.67
C ILE A 50 12.51 3.37 -13.85
N ASN A 51 12.86 3.81 -15.06
CA ASN A 51 12.06 3.54 -16.25
C ASN A 51 11.91 2.03 -16.52
N LEU A 52 13.00 1.27 -16.35
CA LEU A 52 12.97 -0.19 -16.45
C LEU A 52 12.07 -0.83 -15.39
N ALA A 53 12.17 -0.41 -14.13
CA ALA A 53 11.34 -0.91 -13.04
C ALA A 53 9.84 -0.62 -13.29
N MET A 54 9.52 0.58 -13.77
CA MET A 54 8.16 1.02 -14.09
C MET A 54 7.57 0.30 -15.31
N LYS A 55 8.41 -0.03 -16.31
CA LYS A 55 7.99 -0.81 -17.48
C LYS A 55 7.66 -2.27 -17.14
N GLY A 56 8.23 -2.79 -16.05
CA GLY A 56 8.00 -4.14 -15.54
C GLY A 56 8.63 -5.25 -16.38
N PHE A 57 8.83 -6.42 -15.77
CA PHE A 57 9.44 -7.62 -16.40
C PHE A 57 8.45 -8.43 -17.25
N SER A 58 7.60 -7.76 -18.02
CA SER A 58 6.64 -8.43 -18.89
C SER A 58 7.37 -9.27 -19.95
N VAL A 59 7.49 -10.57 -19.71
CA VAL A 59 7.82 -11.54 -20.76
C VAL A 59 6.66 -11.49 -21.75
N LYS A 60 6.94 -11.25 -23.02
CA LYS A 60 5.95 -11.01 -24.08
C LYS A 60 5.18 -12.29 -24.41
N ASP A 61 4.37 -12.79 -23.48
CA ASP A 61 3.35 -13.79 -23.71
C ASP A 61 2.15 -13.48 -22.80
N ASN A 62 1.17 -12.78 -23.38
CA ASN A 62 -0.16 -12.38 -22.87
C ASN A 62 -0.33 -10.87 -22.53
N PRO A 63 -1.18 -10.14 -23.30
CA PRO A 63 -1.41 -8.72 -23.10
C PRO A 63 -2.58 -8.50 -22.14
N LYS A 64 -2.37 -8.62 -20.83
CA LYS A 64 -3.26 -8.02 -19.81
C LYS A 64 -2.46 -7.63 -18.57
N ILE A 65 -1.43 -6.80 -18.74
CA ILE A 65 -0.99 -5.99 -17.60
C ILE A 65 -2.03 -4.90 -17.49
N TYR A 66 -3.01 -5.15 -16.62
CA TYR A 66 -3.90 -4.13 -16.09
C TYR A 66 -2.99 -2.96 -15.75
N SER A 67 -3.15 -1.86 -16.47
CA SER A 67 -2.65 -0.58 -16.01
C SER A 67 -3.34 -0.40 -14.66
N LEU A 68 -2.65 -0.77 -13.59
CA LEU A 68 -3.07 -0.47 -12.24
C LEU A 68 -2.86 1.04 -12.12
N LYS A 69 -3.74 1.80 -12.78
CA LYS A 69 -4.17 3.10 -12.30
C LYS A 69 -4.53 2.78 -10.87
N LYS A 70 -3.61 3.04 -9.92
CA LYS A 70 -3.94 2.95 -8.51
C LYS A 70 -5.22 3.77 -8.41
N PRO A 71 -6.40 3.19 -8.11
CA PRO A 71 -7.52 4.04 -7.81
C PRO A 71 -6.98 4.86 -6.64
N MET A 72 -6.87 6.17 -6.83
CA MET A 72 -6.68 7.09 -5.73
C MET A 72 -7.71 6.62 -4.70
N HIS A 73 -7.24 6.16 -3.54
CA HIS A 73 -8.13 5.67 -2.50
C HIS A 73 -8.88 6.89 -1.95
N THR A 74 -9.85 7.38 -2.71
CA THR A 74 -10.76 8.43 -2.30
C THR A 74 -11.74 7.76 -1.34
N ALA A 75 -12.11 8.45 -0.26
CA ALA A 75 -13.05 7.95 0.75
C ALA A 75 -14.41 7.51 0.16
N ALA A 76 -14.71 7.83 -1.11
CA ALA A 76 -15.84 7.28 -1.87
C ALA A 76 -15.83 5.73 -1.93
N GLY A 77 -14.67 5.07 -1.90
CA GLY A 77 -14.59 3.59 -1.81
C GLY A 77 -14.91 3.03 -0.42
N LEU A 78 -14.85 3.86 0.62
CA LEU A 78 -15.28 3.55 1.98
C LEU A 78 -16.75 3.92 2.23
N PHE A 79 -17.38 4.61 1.26
CA PHE A 79 -18.78 5.01 1.38
C PHE A 79 -19.68 3.78 1.22
N ALA A 80 -20.07 3.19 2.36
CA ALA A 80 -21.12 2.18 2.45
C ALA A 80 -22.53 2.81 2.26
N GLY A 81 -22.67 3.65 1.24
CA GLY A 81 -23.92 4.31 0.89
C GLY A 81 -24.90 3.36 0.24
N SER A 82 -25.70 2.71 1.08
CA SER A 82 -27.06 2.25 0.81
C SER A 82 -27.29 1.45 -0.47
N GLN A 83 -27.10 0.12 -0.41
CA GLN A 83 -28.09 -0.87 -0.88
C GLN A 83 -28.08 -2.14 -0.01
N SER A 84 -29.10 -2.24 0.86
CA SER A 84 -29.86 -3.45 1.18
C SER A 84 -29.13 -4.74 1.62
N SER A 85 -28.66 -4.74 2.87
CA SER A 85 -29.12 -5.77 3.81
C SER A 85 -29.01 -5.19 5.21
N THR A 86 -30.14 -4.89 5.85
CA THR A 86 -30.25 -4.45 7.26
C THR A 86 -29.93 -5.60 8.22
N ASN A 87 -28.81 -6.29 7.98
CA ASN A 87 -28.31 -7.34 8.84
C ASN A 87 -27.39 -6.68 9.84
N SER A 88 -27.77 -6.72 11.11
CA SER A 88 -26.84 -6.29 12.14
C SER A 88 -25.68 -7.29 12.24
N ALA A 89 -24.49 -6.81 12.59
CA ALA A 89 -23.34 -7.69 12.83
C ALA A 89 -23.42 -8.42 14.19
N PHE A 90 -24.48 -8.18 14.96
CA PHE A 90 -24.65 -8.66 16.34
C PHE A 90 -25.75 -9.71 16.48
N CYS A 91 -26.66 -9.81 15.50
CA CYS A 91 -27.70 -10.81 15.50
C CYS A 91 -28.02 -11.30 14.10
N ASN A 92 -28.55 -12.51 14.01
CA ASN A 92 -28.91 -13.13 12.73
C ASN A 92 -30.19 -12.55 12.11
N GLU A 93 -30.81 -11.56 12.76
CA GLU A 93 -32.01 -10.89 12.25
C GLU A 93 -31.66 -9.80 11.25
N LYS A 94 -32.40 -9.79 10.14
CA LYS A 94 -32.12 -8.97 8.96
C LYS A 94 -32.96 -7.68 8.88
N ASN A 95 -33.51 -7.23 10.00
CA ASN A 95 -34.56 -6.21 10.01
C ASN A 95 -34.17 -4.87 10.66
N HIS A 96 -32.90 -4.66 10.98
CA HIS A 96 -32.45 -3.41 11.59
C HIS A 96 -30.95 -3.16 11.39
N GLU A 97 -30.56 -1.89 11.38
CA GLU A 97 -29.15 -1.50 11.37
C GLU A 97 -28.45 -1.89 12.68
N SER A 98 -27.15 -2.18 12.64
CA SER A 98 -26.34 -2.51 13.83
C SER A 98 -26.48 -1.50 14.98
N LYS A 99 -26.67 -0.21 14.65
CA LYS A 99 -26.88 0.86 15.64
C LYS A 99 -28.18 0.73 16.46
N ASN A 100 -29.18 0.02 15.92
CA ASN A 100 -30.50 -0.17 16.50
C ASN A 100 -30.71 -1.59 17.03
N CYS A 101 -29.65 -2.39 17.16
CA CYS A 101 -29.74 -3.77 17.61
C CYS A 101 -29.89 -3.86 19.14
N LYS A 102 -31.04 -4.36 19.60
CA LYS A 102 -31.30 -4.56 21.05
C LYS A 102 -30.36 -5.58 21.68
N LEU A 103 -29.91 -6.57 20.92
CA LEU A 103 -28.90 -7.54 21.38
C LEU A 103 -27.55 -6.84 21.55
N ALA A 104 -27.13 -5.99 20.61
CA ALA A 104 -25.90 -5.21 20.74
C ALA A 104 -25.89 -4.27 21.96
N LEU A 105 -27.05 -3.77 22.37
CA LEU A 105 -27.16 -2.90 23.56
C LEU A 105 -26.84 -3.67 24.86
N ASN A 106 -27.19 -4.95 24.93
CA ASN A 106 -27.06 -5.77 26.14
C ASN A 106 -25.78 -6.64 26.17
N LEU A 107 -24.98 -6.64 25.11
CA LEU A 107 -23.74 -7.40 25.04
C LEU A 107 -22.56 -6.62 25.63
N ASP A 108 -21.72 -7.30 26.41
CA ASP A 108 -20.44 -6.77 26.85
C ASP A 108 -19.42 -6.71 25.70
N LEU A 109 -18.35 -5.91 25.86
CA LEU A 109 -17.31 -5.73 24.85
C LEU A 109 -16.72 -7.05 24.35
N GLN A 110 -16.53 -8.01 25.24
CA GLN A 110 -15.96 -9.32 24.93
C GLN A 110 -16.94 -10.19 24.13
N GLU A 111 -18.24 -10.11 24.43
CA GLU A 111 -19.28 -10.84 23.70
C GLU A 111 -19.53 -10.23 22.32
N LYS A 112 -19.43 -8.90 22.22
CA LYS A 112 -19.48 -8.17 20.94
C LYS A 112 -18.39 -8.63 19.97
N GLN A 113 -17.19 -8.94 20.46
CA GLN A 113 -16.08 -9.45 19.63
C GLN A 113 -16.38 -10.84 19.05
N LEU A 114 -17.20 -11.66 19.72
CA LEU A 114 -17.59 -13.00 19.26
C LEU A 114 -18.65 -12.96 18.15
N CYS A 115 -19.48 -11.92 18.10
CA CYS A 115 -20.49 -11.77 17.05
C CYS A 115 -19.92 -11.41 15.68
N TRP A 116 -18.66 -10.95 15.61
CA TRP A 116 -18.04 -10.57 14.35
C TRP A 116 -17.73 -11.85 13.57
N PRO A 117 -18.26 -12.03 12.35
CA PRO A 117 -17.90 -13.19 11.55
C PRO A 117 -16.38 -13.18 11.39
N ARG A 118 -15.72 -14.26 11.82
CA ARG A 118 -14.31 -14.55 11.53
C ARG A 118 -14.12 -14.66 10.01
N ARG A 119 -14.19 -13.54 9.31
CA ARG A 119 -13.57 -13.39 8.01
C ARG A 119 -12.11 -13.19 8.33
N ASN A 120 -11.30 -14.20 8.04
CA ASN A 120 -9.85 -14.11 8.11
C ASN A 120 -9.39 -12.85 7.36
N ALA A 121 -9.12 -11.79 8.12
CA ALA A 121 -8.44 -10.59 7.69
C ALA A 121 -7.62 -10.16 8.90
N VAL A 122 -6.34 -10.55 8.87
CA VAL A 122 -5.33 -10.02 9.78
C VAL A 122 -5.22 -8.53 9.47
N ILE A 123 -5.91 -7.73 10.26
CA ILE A 123 -5.46 -6.38 10.62
C ILE A 123 -5.57 -6.33 12.13
N ASP A 124 -4.58 -6.91 12.79
CA ASP A 124 -4.35 -6.68 14.21
C ASP A 124 -3.87 -5.23 14.36
N VAL A 125 -4.80 -4.32 14.66
CA VAL A 125 -4.48 -2.97 15.15
C VAL A 125 -4.39 -3.03 16.67
N SER A 126 -3.53 -3.91 17.19
CA SER A 126 -3.01 -3.81 18.55
C SER A 126 -1.77 -2.94 18.51
N ARG A 127 -2.02 -1.65 18.37
CA ARG A 127 -1.08 -0.57 18.67
C ARG A 127 -0.78 -0.63 20.17
N GLN A 128 0.45 -1.01 20.52
CA GLN A 128 1.07 -0.58 21.77
C GLN A 128 2.25 0.29 21.40
N ASP A 129 2.11 1.58 21.71
CA ASP A 129 3.14 2.59 21.58
C ASP A 129 4.34 2.25 22.50
N THR A 130 5.52 2.05 21.92
CA THR A 130 6.89 2.25 22.45
C THR A 130 7.79 2.16 21.20
N TRP A 131 8.57 3.16 20.78
CA TRP A 131 9.47 4.09 21.44
C TRP A 131 9.41 5.48 20.80
#